data_AF-A0AAJ6K7L1-F1
#
_entry.id   AF-A0AAJ6K7L1-F1
#
_cell.length_a   1.000
_cell.length_b   1.000
_cell.length_c   1.000
_cell.angle_alpha   90.00
_cell.angle_beta   90.00
_cell.angle_gamma   90.00
#
_symmetry.space_group_name_H-M   'P 1'
#
loop_
_entity.id
_entity.type
_entity.pdbx_description
1 polymer ?
#
loop_
_entity_poly.entity_id
_entity_poly.type
_entity_poly.pdbx_seq_one_letter_code
_entity_poly.pdbx_strand_id
1 'polypeptide(L)'
;MPTKRAAPTVLLLLLAACSPRAVESETLAPVPSATGTAPVGNTADARCEVPAEIFVAEDIRMYCAMPGDVQAFLTRESACQHFAGEEAYDEDRARELAYAIHETCDDRAALFNQLLQRHADNCLVHTELMLLGTRNELALDADSRAQPNPCPRGL
;
A
#
# COMPACT_ATOMS: atom_id res chain seq x y z
N MET A 1 -48.96 -39.63 26.88
CA MET A 1 -49.10 -39.70 25.42
C MET A 1 -47.91 -39.02 24.76
N PRO A 2 -47.39 -39.55 23.64
CA PRO A 2 -46.07 -39.23 23.12
C PRO A 2 -46.08 -38.16 22.02
N THR A 3 -44.87 -37.84 21.56
CA THR A 3 -44.48 -37.12 20.33
C THR A 3 -44.31 -35.59 20.49
N LYS A 4 -43.24 -34.97 20.00
CA LYS A 4 -42.56 -35.23 18.71
C LYS A 4 -41.04 -35.03 18.82
N ARG A 5 -40.31 -36.02 18.28
CA ARG A 5 -38.91 -35.89 17.88
C ARG A 5 -38.87 -34.96 16.67
N ALA A 6 -38.02 -33.94 16.69
CA ALA A 6 -37.58 -33.25 15.49
C ALA A 6 -36.10 -33.56 15.32
N ALA A 7 -35.78 -34.43 14.38
CA ALA A 7 -34.43 -34.62 13.88
C ALA A 7 -34.39 -34.13 12.42
N PRO A 8 -33.30 -33.49 12.01
CA PRO A 8 -33.19 -32.71 10.78
C PRO A 8 -32.81 -33.61 9.60
N THR A 9 -33.27 -33.32 8.38
CA THR A 9 -32.81 -34.09 7.22
C THR A 9 -32.69 -33.22 5.96
N VAL A 10 -31.44 -32.87 5.68
CA VAL A 10 -30.78 -32.88 4.37
C VAL A 10 -31.22 -31.81 3.36
N LEU A 11 -30.52 -30.67 3.44
CA LEU A 11 -30.35 -29.73 2.35
C LEU A 11 -29.36 -30.35 1.34
N LEU A 12 -29.86 -30.65 0.15
CA LEU A 12 -29.12 -31.28 -0.95
C LEU A 12 -27.97 -30.37 -1.42
N LEU A 13 -26.81 -30.98 -1.57
CA LEU A 13 -25.53 -30.41 -1.99
C LEU A 13 -25.58 -29.85 -3.42
N LEU A 14 -25.21 -28.58 -3.60
CA LEU A 14 -24.78 -28.01 -4.87
C LEU A 14 -23.24 -27.87 -4.86
N LEU A 15 -22.56 -28.98 -5.19
CA LEU A 15 -21.13 -28.97 -5.49
C LEU A 15 -20.95 -28.44 -6.92
N ALA A 16 -20.71 -27.14 -7.04
CA ALA A 16 -20.11 -26.55 -8.22
C ALA A 16 -18.67 -27.04 -8.32
N ALA A 17 -18.43 -28.04 -9.17
CA ALA A 17 -17.10 -28.51 -9.51
C ALA A 17 -16.40 -27.47 -10.41
N CYS A 18 -15.78 -26.46 -9.81
CA CYS A 18 -14.70 -25.71 -10.45
C CYS A 18 -13.48 -26.63 -10.51
N SER A 19 -13.13 -27.11 -11.70
CA SER A 19 -11.86 -27.81 -11.92
C SER A 19 -10.69 -26.83 -11.73
N PRO A 20 -9.63 -27.18 -10.99
CA PRO A 20 -8.39 -26.42 -11.03
C PRO A 20 -7.69 -26.70 -12.36
N ARG A 21 -7.40 -25.64 -13.14
CA ARG A 21 -6.36 -25.71 -14.17
C ARG A 21 -5.03 -25.81 -13.45
N ALA A 22 -4.34 -26.93 -13.60
CA ALA A 22 -2.94 -27.07 -13.25
C ALA A 22 -2.14 -26.07 -14.10
N VAL A 23 -1.53 -25.09 -13.45
CA VAL A 23 -0.52 -24.23 -14.09
C VAL A 23 0.82 -24.87 -13.72
N GLU A 24 1.44 -25.52 -14.70
CA GLU A 24 2.78 -26.08 -14.57
C GLU A 24 3.77 -24.95 -14.26
N SER A 25 4.58 -25.17 -13.22
CA SER A 25 5.71 -24.32 -12.87
C SER A 25 6.91 -24.61 -13.75
N GLU A 26 7.67 -23.55 -13.97
CA GLU A 26 9.09 -23.51 -14.34
C GLU A 26 9.51 -23.88 -15.76
N THR A 27 10.04 -22.88 -16.46
CA THR A 27 11.41 -22.98 -16.95
C THR A 27 12.06 -21.60 -16.91
N LEU A 28 13.00 -21.43 -15.97
CA LEU A 28 13.95 -20.33 -15.93
C LEU A 28 15.05 -20.60 -16.99
N ALA A 29 15.32 -19.65 -17.87
CA ALA A 29 16.51 -19.65 -18.71
C ALA A 29 17.22 -18.29 -18.60
N PRO A 30 18.54 -18.24 -18.35
CA PRO A 30 19.29 -16.99 -18.24
C PRO A 30 19.90 -16.60 -19.60
N VAL A 31 19.81 -15.33 -19.99
CA VAL A 31 20.65 -14.74 -21.06
C VAL A 31 20.79 -13.22 -20.85
N PRO A 32 21.84 -12.56 -21.37
CA PRO A 32 22.72 -11.69 -20.60
C PRO A 32 22.52 -10.20 -20.92
N SER A 33 23.22 -9.37 -20.13
CA SER A 33 23.32 -7.91 -20.26
C SER A 33 23.61 -7.41 -21.68
N ALA A 34 22.89 -6.37 -22.08
CA ALA A 34 23.28 -5.47 -23.17
C ALA A 34 23.18 -4.02 -22.70
N THR A 35 24.33 -3.35 -22.65
CA THR A 35 24.49 -1.90 -22.46
C THR A 35 24.07 -1.18 -23.74
N GLY A 36 23.37 -0.04 -23.64
CA GLY A 36 23.43 0.98 -24.69
C GLY A 36 22.15 1.78 -24.98
N THR A 37 22.28 3.09 -24.75
CA THR A 37 21.57 4.22 -25.38
C THR A 37 20.26 4.67 -24.74
N ALA A 38 20.35 5.79 -24.02
CA ALA A 38 19.21 6.58 -23.55
C ALA A 38 18.52 7.30 -24.72
N PRO A 39 17.18 7.30 -24.81
CA PRO A 39 16.47 8.27 -25.63
C PRO A 39 16.16 9.50 -24.79
N VAL A 40 16.54 10.68 -25.30
CA VAL A 40 15.89 11.95 -24.92
C VAL A 40 14.48 11.88 -25.47
N GLY A 41 13.52 11.58 -24.61
CA GLY A 41 12.09 11.55 -24.91
C GLY A 41 11.40 12.70 -24.19
N ASN A 42 10.59 13.47 -24.94
CA ASN A 42 9.71 14.50 -24.42
C ASN A 42 8.90 13.98 -23.22
N THR A 43 9.17 14.51 -22.03
CA THR A 43 8.65 14.04 -20.74
C THR A 43 7.22 14.51 -20.50
N ALA A 44 6.29 14.08 -21.35
CA ALA A 44 4.86 14.23 -21.13
C ALA A 44 4.07 12.91 -21.23
N ASP A 45 4.76 11.77 -21.42
CA ASP A 45 4.14 10.44 -21.48
C ASP A 45 5.01 9.35 -20.82
N ALA A 46 5.74 9.71 -19.75
CA ALA A 46 6.22 8.68 -18.84
C ALA A 46 4.99 8.14 -18.11
N ARG A 47 4.50 6.95 -18.50
CA ARG A 47 3.64 6.17 -17.60
C ARG A 47 4.44 5.99 -16.32
N CYS A 48 4.02 6.66 -15.27
CA CYS A 48 4.62 6.47 -13.97
C CYS A 48 4.45 4.99 -13.59
N GLU A 49 5.57 4.33 -13.31
CA GLU A 49 5.58 2.94 -12.87
C GLU A 49 5.13 2.92 -11.41
N VAL A 50 4.01 2.25 -11.15
CA VAL A 50 3.41 2.17 -9.82
C VAL A 50 3.73 0.81 -9.22
N PRO A 51 4.40 0.75 -8.05
CA PRO A 51 4.70 -0.52 -7.39
C PRO A 51 3.44 -1.30 -7.00
N ALA A 52 3.56 -2.63 -6.91
CA ALA A 52 2.44 -3.53 -6.59
C ALA A 52 1.84 -3.26 -5.19
N GLU A 53 2.63 -2.69 -4.30
CA GLU A 53 2.23 -2.28 -2.95
C GLU A 53 1.21 -1.14 -2.99
N ILE A 54 1.18 -0.32 -4.06
CA ILE A 54 0.22 0.78 -4.23
C ILE A 54 -0.98 0.27 -5.03
N PHE A 55 -1.97 -0.30 -4.35
CA PHE A 55 -3.15 -0.91 -5.00
C PHE A 55 -4.47 -0.15 -4.78
N VAL A 56 -4.49 0.86 -3.91
CA VAL A 56 -5.68 1.70 -3.69
C VAL A 56 -5.77 2.74 -4.80
N ALA A 57 -6.91 2.81 -5.50
CA ALA A 57 -7.07 3.67 -6.68
C ALA A 57 -6.80 5.16 -6.41
N GLU A 58 -7.11 5.66 -5.22
CA GLU A 58 -6.77 7.04 -4.79
C GLU A 58 -5.25 7.23 -4.72
N ASP A 59 -4.55 6.27 -4.09
CA ASP A 59 -3.10 6.34 -3.88
C ASP A 59 -2.34 6.19 -5.20
N ILE A 60 -2.84 5.41 -6.16
CA ILE A 60 -2.26 5.30 -7.51
C ILE A 60 -2.27 6.67 -8.22
N ARG A 61 -3.39 7.41 -8.14
CA ARG A 61 -3.48 8.75 -8.76
C ARG A 61 -2.54 9.75 -8.09
N MET A 62 -2.45 9.70 -6.77
CA MET A 62 -1.55 10.53 -5.98
C MET A 62 -0.08 10.22 -6.30
N TYR A 63 0.31 8.94 -6.29
CA TYR A 63 1.69 8.46 -6.35
C TYR A 63 2.47 9.08 -7.51
N CYS A 64 1.88 9.09 -8.70
CA CYS A 64 2.54 9.59 -9.91
C CYS A 64 2.71 11.11 -9.97
N ALA A 65 1.97 11.85 -9.15
CA ALA A 65 2.11 13.30 -9.02
C ALA A 65 3.08 13.69 -7.90
N MET A 66 3.53 12.73 -7.09
CA MET A 66 4.39 13.00 -5.92
C MET A 66 5.89 13.01 -6.27
N PRO A 67 6.70 13.80 -5.54
CA PRO A 67 8.16 13.69 -5.57
C PRO A 67 8.66 12.29 -5.17
N GLY A 68 9.86 11.91 -5.62
CA GLY A 68 10.39 10.56 -5.42
C GLY A 68 10.55 10.11 -3.96
N ASP A 69 10.85 11.03 -3.03
CA ASP A 69 10.94 10.72 -1.61
C ASP A 69 9.55 10.51 -0.97
N VAL A 70 8.54 11.25 -1.44
CA VAL A 70 7.14 11.01 -1.08
C VAL A 70 6.65 9.69 -1.68
N GLN A 71 6.99 9.36 -2.93
CA GLN A 71 6.70 8.05 -3.53
C GLN A 71 7.28 6.90 -2.71
N ALA A 72 8.56 6.99 -2.32
CA ALA A 72 9.19 5.98 -1.47
C ALA A 72 8.46 5.81 -0.12
N PHE A 73 8.01 6.92 0.48
CA PHE A 73 7.20 6.87 1.69
C PHE A 73 5.83 6.24 1.45
N LEU A 74 5.13 6.58 0.36
CA LEU A 74 3.85 5.99 0.01
C LEU A 74 3.95 4.47 -0.15
N THR A 75 4.99 3.97 -0.82
CA THR A 75 5.23 2.52 -0.98
C THR A 75 5.44 1.85 0.38
N ARG A 76 6.30 2.42 1.23
CA ARG A 76 6.55 1.90 2.58
C ARG A 76 5.30 1.94 3.46
N GLU A 77 4.57 3.04 3.41
CA GLU A 77 3.36 3.25 4.21
C GLU A 77 2.25 2.28 3.80
N SER A 78 2.05 2.11 2.50
CA SER A 78 1.06 1.15 1.97
C SER A 78 1.42 -0.29 2.34
N ALA A 79 2.70 -0.66 2.23
CA ALA A 79 3.19 -1.96 2.68
C ALA A 79 2.92 -2.18 4.17
N CYS A 80 3.14 -1.18 5.02
CA CYS A 80 2.81 -1.41 6.43
C CYS A 80 1.30 -1.50 6.68
N GLN A 81 0.48 -0.64 6.07
CA GLN A 81 -0.98 -0.75 6.23
C GLN A 81 -1.51 -2.12 5.79
N HIS A 82 -0.90 -2.70 4.76
CA HIS A 82 -1.16 -4.07 4.36
C HIS A 82 -0.84 -5.06 5.49
N PHE A 83 0.41 -5.11 5.97
CA PHE A 83 0.81 -6.09 6.99
C PHE A 83 0.16 -5.86 8.37
N ALA A 84 -0.04 -4.62 8.78
CA ALA A 84 -0.66 -4.27 10.06
C ALA A 84 -2.15 -4.67 10.13
N GLY A 85 -2.81 -4.81 8.96
CA GLY A 85 -4.20 -5.24 8.86
C GLY A 85 -4.40 -6.76 8.79
N GLU A 86 -3.32 -7.54 8.75
CA GLU A 86 -3.42 -8.99 8.58
C GLU A 86 -3.53 -9.77 9.90
N GLU A 87 -4.18 -10.93 9.82
CA GLU A 87 -4.40 -11.81 10.97
C GLU A 87 -3.24 -12.81 11.15
N ALA A 88 -2.73 -12.90 12.37
CA ALA A 88 -1.78 -13.91 12.80
C ALA A 88 -2.49 -15.21 13.20
N TYR A 89 -3.03 -15.95 12.23
CA TYR A 89 -3.84 -17.15 12.48
C TYR A 89 -3.04 -18.35 13.03
N ASP A 90 -1.71 -18.30 12.94
CA ASP A 90 -0.80 -19.23 13.60
C ASP A 90 0.52 -18.55 14.00
N GLU A 91 1.38 -19.29 14.70
CA GLU A 91 2.66 -18.76 15.21
C GLU A 91 3.67 -18.44 14.11
N ASP A 92 3.63 -19.15 12.99
CA ASP A 92 4.56 -18.93 11.88
C ASP A 92 4.20 -17.62 11.18
N ARG A 93 2.91 -17.42 10.90
CA ARG A 93 2.38 -16.17 10.38
C ARG A 93 2.61 -15.01 11.34
N ALA A 94 2.43 -15.23 12.65
CA ALA A 94 2.69 -14.20 13.66
C ALA A 94 4.13 -13.65 13.58
N ARG A 95 5.13 -14.53 13.37
CA ARG A 95 6.53 -14.12 13.25
C ARG A 95 6.81 -13.40 11.93
N GLU A 96 6.21 -13.85 10.84
CA GLU A 96 6.32 -13.17 9.53
C GLU A 96 5.76 -11.74 9.61
N LEU A 97 4.55 -11.58 10.14
CA LEU A 97 3.91 -10.28 10.29
C LEU A 97 4.72 -9.36 11.22
N ALA A 98 5.22 -9.87 12.34
CA ALA A 98 6.04 -9.08 13.26
C ALA A 98 7.31 -8.54 12.57
N TYR A 99 7.97 -9.36 11.75
CA TYR A 99 9.12 -8.93 10.95
C TYR A 99 8.72 -7.88 9.91
N ALA A 100 7.68 -8.14 9.12
CA ALA A 100 7.24 -7.22 8.06
C ALA A 100 6.76 -5.86 8.61
N ILE A 101 6.03 -5.88 9.72
CA ILE A 101 5.61 -4.68 10.44
C ILE A 101 6.84 -3.92 10.93
N HIS A 102 7.80 -4.57 11.59
CA HIS A 102 9.03 -3.89 12.01
C HIS A 102 9.75 -3.21 10.82
N GLU A 103 9.94 -3.92 9.71
CA GLU A 103 10.64 -3.39 8.54
C GLU A 103 9.94 -2.19 7.88
N THR A 104 8.60 -2.15 7.91
CA THR A 104 7.81 -1.16 7.14
C THR A 104 7.16 -0.09 8.02
N CYS A 105 6.74 -0.41 9.24
CA CYS A 105 6.06 0.52 10.14
C CYS A 105 7.00 1.36 11.00
N ASP A 106 8.22 0.90 11.29
CA ASP A 106 9.10 1.64 12.18
C ASP A 106 9.42 3.03 11.61
N ASP A 107 9.53 4.02 12.50
CA ASP A 107 9.79 5.43 12.21
C ASP A 107 8.80 6.13 11.27
N ARG A 108 7.65 5.52 10.97
CA ARG A 108 6.61 6.06 10.06
C ARG A 108 6.26 7.52 10.33
N ALA A 109 6.02 7.86 11.60
CA ALA A 109 5.63 9.21 12.00
C ALA A 109 6.81 10.18 11.83
N ALA A 110 8.03 9.78 12.17
CA ALA A 110 9.21 10.62 11.99
C ALA A 110 9.46 10.92 10.51
N LEU A 111 9.38 9.91 9.64
CA LEU A 111 9.52 10.08 8.19
C LEU A 111 8.43 10.98 7.61
N PHE A 112 7.18 10.78 8.04
CA PHE A 112 6.05 11.61 7.65
C PHE A 112 6.26 13.09 7.97
N ASN A 113 6.65 13.41 9.21
CA ASN A 113 6.90 14.80 9.61
C ASN A 113 8.09 15.40 8.86
N GLN A 114 9.16 14.63 8.63
CA GLN A 114 10.28 15.07 7.80
C GLN A 114 9.85 15.45 6.38
N LEU A 115 8.92 14.70 5.78
CA LEU A 115 8.39 15.03 4.45
C LEU A 115 7.53 16.29 4.47
N LEU A 116 6.68 16.48 5.48
CA LEU A 116 5.92 17.72 5.64
C LEU A 116 6.83 18.94 5.74
N GLN A 117 7.94 18.84 6.48
CA GLN A 117 8.93 19.91 6.62
C GLN A 117 9.70 20.15 5.32
N ARG A 118 10.13 19.07 4.64
CA ARG A 118 10.91 19.18 3.40
C ARG A 118 10.12 19.79 2.25
N HIS A 119 8.83 19.46 2.15
CA HIS A 119 7.94 19.92 1.09
C HIS A 119 7.00 21.03 1.57
N ALA A 120 7.48 21.87 2.50
CA ALA A 120 6.66 22.80 3.24
C ALA A 120 5.96 23.88 2.41
N ASP A 121 6.50 24.19 1.23
CA ASP A 121 6.02 25.18 0.28
C ASP A 121 5.20 24.55 -0.87
N ASN A 122 5.08 23.23 -0.90
CA ASN A 122 4.37 22.52 -1.96
C ASN A 122 2.93 22.18 -1.52
N CYS A 123 1.97 22.98 -1.99
CA CYS A 123 0.55 22.79 -1.67
C CYS A 123 0.01 21.39 -1.98
N LEU A 124 0.37 20.82 -3.14
CA LEU A 124 -0.12 19.50 -3.53
C LEU A 124 0.43 18.43 -2.58
N VAL A 125 1.75 18.40 -2.37
CA VAL A 125 2.39 17.42 -1.48
C VAL A 125 1.88 17.56 -0.05
N HIS A 126 1.77 18.78 0.46
CA HIS A 126 1.25 19.03 1.81
C HIS A 126 -0.17 18.52 1.98
N THR A 127 -1.06 18.82 1.02
CA THR A 127 -2.46 18.38 1.07
C THR A 127 -2.56 16.86 1.07
N GLU A 128 -1.87 16.21 0.14
CA GLU A 128 -1.89 14.76 -0.01
C GLU A 128 -1.28 14.03 1.19
N LEU A 129 -0.15 14.51 1.71
CA LEU A 129 0.45 13.96 2.93
C LEU A 129 -0.48 14.14 4.14
N MET A 130 -1.11 15.30 4.32
CA MET A 130 -2.04 15.51 5.43
C MET A 130 -3.29 14.61 5.36
N LEU A 131 -3.81 14.36 4.16
CA LEU A 131 -4.92 13.43 3.95
C LEU A 131 -4.50 11.99 4.28
N LEU A 132 -3.35 11.56 3.76
CA LEU A 132 -2.77 10.25 4.06
C LEU A 132 -2.51 10.07 5.55
N GLY A 133 -1.88 11.06 6.19
CA GLY A 133 -1.55 11.01 7.61
C GLY A 133 -2.78 10.95 8.50
N THR A 134 -3.87 11.64 8.14
CA THR A 134 -5.15 11.52 8.85
C THR A 134 -5.75 10.13 8.71
N ARG A 135 -5.76 9.58 7.49
CA ARG A 135 -6.32 8.26 7.20
C ARG A 135 -5.56 7.12 7.88
N ASN A 136 -4.24 7.25 7.95
CA ASN A 136 -3.33 6.22 8.44
C ASN A 136 -2.86 6.48 9.89
N GLU A 137 -3.49 7.44 10.57
CA GLU A 137 -3.25 7.79 11.97
C GLU A 137 -1.77 8.15 12.29
N LEU A 138 -1.09 8.83 11.35
CA LEU A 138 0.29 9.26 11.51
C LEU A 138 0.37 10.48 12.45
N ALA A 139 1.11 10.32 13.54
CA ALA A 139 1.26 11.38 14.54
C ALA A 139 2.07 12.56 13.97
N LEU A 140 1.51 13.76 14.05
CA LEU A 140 2.26 15.00 13.81
C LEU A 140 3.13 15.34 15.01
N ASP A 141 4.33 15.87 14.77
CA ASP A 141 5.16 16.46 15.82
C ASP A 141 4.78 17.94 16.08
N ALA A 142 5.47 18.61 17.01
CA ALA A 142 5.15 19.99 17.37
C ALA A 142 5.41 20.97 16.20
N ASP A 143 6.47 20.74 15.43
CA ASP A 143 6.93 21.64 14.39
C ASP A 143 6.02 21.52 13.15
N SER A 144 5.67 20.31 12.75
CA SER A 144 4.75 20.05 11.64
C SER A 144 3.32 20.48 11.94
N ARG A 145 2.88 20.47 13.21
CA ARG A 145 1.60 21.09 13.61
C ARG A 145 1.62 22.61 13.52
N ALA A 146 2.76 23.25 13.77
CA ALA A 146 2.92 24.69 13.73
C ALA A 146 3.13 25.23 12.30
N GLN A 147 3.43 24.33 11.35
CA GLN A 147 3.72 24.67 9.97
C GLN A 147 2.50 25.31 9.29
N PRO A 148 2.67 26.47 8.61
CA PRO A 148 1.57 27.11 7.90
C PRO A 148 1.13 26.28 6.69
N ASN A 149 -0.17 26.27 6.39
CA ASN A 149 -0.70 25.65 5.18
C ASN A 149 -0.18 26.43 3.93
N PRO A 150 0.58 25.79 3.02
CA PRO A 150 1.12 26.44 1.83
C PRO A 150 0.11 26.68 0.71
N CYS A 151 -1.12 26.18 0.84
CA CYS A 151 -2.12 26.29 -0.20
C CYS A 151 -2.75 27.69 -0.29
N PRO A 152 -2.99 28.20 -1.51
CA PRO A 152 -3.71 29.46 -1.69
C PRO A 152 -5.12 29.35 -1.09
N ARG A 153 -5.56 30.41 -0.39
CA ARG A 153 -6.92 30.46 0.16
C ARG A 153 -7.95 30.57 -0.97
N GLY A 154 -8.97 29.71 -0.95
CA GLY A 154 -10.13 29.81 -1.85
C GLY A 154 -10.06 29.01 -3.15
N LEU A 155 -9.17 28.01 -3.22
CA LEU A 155 -9.27 26.89 -4.16
C LEU A 155 -10.22 25.82 -3.63
#